data_AF-A0A969VXP4-F1
#
_entry.id   AF-A0A969VXP4-F1
#
_cell.length_a   1.000
_cell.length_b   1.000
_cell.length_c   1.000
_cell.angle_alpha   90.00
_cell.angle_beta   90.00
_cell.angle_gamma   90.00
#
_symmetry.space_group_name_H-M   'P 1'
#
loop_
_entity.id
_entity.type
_entity.pdbx_description
1 polymer ?
#
loop_
_entity_poly.entity_id
_entity_poly.type
_entity_poly.pdbx_seq_one_letter_code
_entity_poly.pdbx_strand_id
1 'polypeptide(L)'
;MDDLLADFIAETREMLEASSGEIVAWEADPADRRRLDAIFRFVHTVKGNCGFFDFPRLASLSHAAEDALGDCRAGRREADQQLVTAVLAIIDRIALMIDAIEAGQPLTDDASDQALIDAVNISRETSIDTGPSGAKPGSDPAQTEPADTEIAPDNDNSSPARPPAPT
;
A
#
# COMPACT_ATOMS: atom_id res chain seq x y z
N MET A 1 12.80 -24.68 10.55
CA MET A 1 12.30 -23.46 9.89
C MET A 1 13.53 -22.68 9.46
N ASP A 2 13.56 -22.11 8.26
CA ASP A 2 14.55 -21.08 7.91
C ASP A 2 14.35 -19.88 8.86
N ASP A 3 15.42 -19.30 9.39
CA ASP A 3 15.34 -18.16 10.33
C ASP A 3 14.59 -16.99 9.71
N LEU A 4 14.77 -16.77 8.40
CA LEU A 4 14.09 -15.70 7.66
C LEU A 4 12.58 -15.96 7.50
N LEU A 5 12.19 -17.23 7.35
CA LEU A 5 10.78 -17.62 7.31
C LEU A 5 10.12 -17.44 8.69
N ALA A 6 10.84 -17.75 9.78
CA ALA A 6 10.34 -17.54 11.13
C ALA A 6 10.10 -16.04 11.43
N ASP A 7 11.03 -15.17 11.03
CA ASP A 7 10.88 -13.71 11.15
C ASP A 7 9.66 -13.20 10.35
N PHE A 8 9.49 -13.67 9.11
CA PHE A 8 8.32 -13.31 8.29
C PHE A 8 6.99 -13.70 8.93
N ILE A 9 6.90 -14.92 9.49
CA ILE A 9 5.69 -15.40 10.16
C ILE A 9 5.40 -14.55 11.39
N ALA A 10 6.41 -14.27 12.21
CA ALA A 10 6.28 -13.44 13.41
C ALA A 10 5.82 -12.01 13.07
N GLU A 11 6.49 -11.36 12.12
CA GLU A 11 6.15 -10.00 11.69
C GLU A 11 4.72 -9.95 11.10
N THR A 12 4.33 -10.91 10.27
CA THR A 12 2.98 -10.95 9.69
C THR A 12 1.91 -11.11 10.76
N ARG A 13 2.16 -11.88 11.82
CA ARG A 13 1.23 -12.03 12.95
C ARG A 13 1.11 -10.78 13.80
N GLU A 14 2.22 -10.11 14.10
CA GLU A 14 2.20 -8.83 14.80
C GLU A 14 1.40 -7.79 14.02
N MET A 15 1.57 -7.77 12.70
CA MET A 15 0.80 -6.89 11.83
C MET A 15 -0.69 -7.24 11.76
N LEU A 16 -1.04 -8.53 11.73
CA LEU A 16 -2.43 -9.01 11.81
C LEU A 16 -3.09 -8.58 13.12
N GLU A 17 -2.40 -8.79 14.24
CA GLU A 17 -2.88 -8.41 15.57
C GLU A 17 -3.10 -6.90 15.66
N ALA A 18 -2.14 -6.10 15.20
CA ALA A 18 -2.24 -4.64 15.14
C ALA A 18 -3.38 -4.15 14.23
N SER A 19 -3.70 -4.90 13.17
CA SER A 19 -4.74 -4.53 12.20
C SER A 19 -6.14 -4.98 12.60
N SER A 20 -6.27 -5.96 13.50
CA SER A 20 -7.56 -6.55 13.90
C SER A 20 -8.62 -5.51 14.33
N GLY A 21 -8.23 -4.53 15.15
CA GLY A 21 -9.14 -3.46 15.59
C GLY A 21 -9.48 -2.47 14.47
N GLU A 22 -8.55 -2.23 13.52
CA GLU A 22 -8.79 -1.37 12.36
C GLU A 22 -9.80 -2.01 11.41
N ILE A 23 -9.69 -3.33 11.22
CA ILE A 23 -10.53 -4.18 10.40
C ILE A 23 -11.98 -4.17 10.91
N VAL A 24 -12.19 -4.42 12.20
CA VAL A 24 -13.52 -4.38 12.82
C VAL A 24 -14.12 -2.96 12.78
N ALA A 25 -13.30 -1.93 13.03
CA ALA A 25 -13.76 -0.55 12.95
C ALA A 25 -14.17 -0.15 11.52
N TRP A 26 -13.43 -0.63 10.51
CA TRP A 26 -13.77 -0.41 9.11
C TRP A 26 -15.03 -1.15 8.67
N GLU A 27 -15.28 -2.35 9.23
CA GLU A 27 -16.53 -3.05 8.99
C GLU A 27 -17.75 -2.25 9.48
N ALA A 28 -17.61 -1.60 10.64
CA ALA A 28 -18.65 -0.76 11.21
C ALA A 28 -18.83 0.59 10.48
N ASP A 29 -17.74 1.17 9.96
CA ASP A 29 -17.75 2.40 9.17
C ASP A 29 -16.83 2.28 7.94
N PRO A 30 -17.34 1.75 6.81
CA PRO A 30 -16.55 1.55 5.60
C PRO A 30 -16.05 2.85 4.95
N ALA A 31 -16.63 3.99 5.32
CA ALA A 31 -16.22 5.31 4.85
C ALA A 31 -15.01 5.87 5.62
N ASP A 32 -14.59 5.25 6.74
CA ASP A 32 -13.41 5.66 7.50
C ASP A 32 -12.12 5.40 6.72
N ARG A 33 -11.68 6.45 6.02
CA ARG A 33 -10.42 6.49 5.24
C ARG A 33 -9.20 6.11 6.05
N ARG A 34 -9.17 6.40 7.36
CA ARG A 34 -8.01 6.10 8.21
C ARG A 34 -7.84 4.60 8.39
N ARG A 35 -8.96 3.88 8.59
CA ARG A 35 -8.95 2.41 8.71
C ARG A 35 -8.62 1.77 7.38
N LEU A 36 -9.22 2.26 6.29
CA LEU A 36 -8.91 1.83 4.93
C LEU A 36 -7.39 1.92 4.64
N ASP A 37 -6.74 3.04 4.98
CA ASP A 37 -5.30 3.21 4.80
C ASP A 37 -4.47 2.26 5.67
N ALA A 38 -4.91 1.94 6.89
CA ALA A 38 -4.24 0.98 7.76
C ALA A 38 -4.29 -0.44 7.18
N ILE A 39 -5.49 -0.88 6.76
CA ILE A 39 -5.72 -2.19 6.16
C ILE A 39 -4.96 -2.31 4.83
N PHE A 40 -4.97 -1.26 4.00
CA PHE A 40 -4.19 -1.25 2.75
C PHE A 40 -2.70 -1.45 3.01
N ARG A 41 -2.12 -0.75 4.00
CA ARG A 41 -0.69 -0.91 4.32
C ARG A 41 -0.37 -2.33 4.77
N PHE A 42 -1.23 -2.93 5.59
CA PHE A 42 -1.09 -4.33 5.98
C PHE A 42 -1.01 -5.26 4.77
N VAL A 43 -2.02 -5.19 3.88
CA VAL A 43 -2.08 -6.05 2.69
C VAL A 43 -0.90 -5.80 1.74
N HIS A 44 -0.50 -4.54 1.55
CA HIS A 44 0.63 -4.17 0.70
C HIS A 44 1.96 -4.77 1.19
N THR A 45 2.21 -4.73 2.50
CA THR A 45 3.40 -5.35 3.10
C THR A 45 3.36 -6.87 2.96
N VAL A 46 2.21 -7.51 3.26
CA VAL A 46 2.06 -8.97 3.09
C VAL A 46 2.35 -9.37 1.64
N LYS A 47 1.79 -8.66 0.64
CA LYS A 47 2.07 -8.92 -0.78
C LYS A 47 3.56 -8.82 -1.09
N GLY A 48 4.22 -7.76 -0.62
CA GLY A 48 5.65 -7.55 -0.82
C GLY A 48 6.49 -8.71 -0.29
N ASN A 49 6.16 -9.19 0.91
CA ASN A 49 6.88 -10.29 1.54
C ASN A 49 6.61 -11.64 0.86
N CYS A 50 5.40 -11.88 0.36
CA CYS A 50 5.06 -13.14 -0.32
C CYS A 50 5.85 -13.37 -1.62
N GLY A 51 6.28 -12.31 -2.30
CA GLY A 51 7.12 -12.40 -3.49
C GLY A 51 8.53 -12.93 -3.19
N PHE A 52 9.01 -12.76 -1.97
CA PHE A 52 10.33 -13.23 -1.55
C PHE A 52 10.36 -14.73 -1.25
N PHE A 53 9.31 -15.27 -0.64
CA PHE A 53 9.22 -16.68 -0.22
C PHE A 53 8.54 -17.61 -1.25
N ASP A 54 8.17 -17.11 -2.42
CA ASP A 54 7.43 -17.84 -3.47
C ASP A 54 6.13 -18.47 -2.94
N PHE A 55 5.28 -17.66 -2.31
CA PHE A 55 3.95 -18.05 -1.85
C PHE A 55 2.86 -17.57 -2.82
N PRO A 56 2.63 -18.23 -3.98
CA PRO A 56 1.77 -17.71 -5.04
C PRO A 56 0.31 -17.54 -4.61
N ARG A 57 -0.16 -18.36 -3.66
CA ARG A 57 -1.52 -18.28 -3.14
C ARG A 57 -1.73 -17.06 -2.25
N LEU A 58 -0.84 -16.81 -1.28
CA LEU A 58 -0.88 -15.58 -0.49
C LEU A 58 -0.67 -14.35 -1.37
N ALA A 59 0.24 -14.42 -2.35
CA ALA A 59 0.48 -13.34 -3.29
C ALA A 59 -0.80 -12.99 -4.09
N SER A 60 -1.56 -13.99 -4.53
CA SER A 60 -2.80 -13.76 -5.30
C SER A 60 -3.91 -13.14 -4.44
N LEU A 61 -4.08 -13.64 -3.21
CA LEU A 61 -5.07 -13.11 -2.26
C LEU A 61 -4.75 -11.67 -1.83
N SER A 62 -3.50 -11.43 -1.43
CA SER A 62 -3.05 -10.09 -1.01
C SER A 62 -3.11 -9.09 -2.16
N HIS A 63 -2.74 -9.48 -3.38
CA HIS A 63 -2.87 -8.62 -4.56
C HIS A 63 -4.33 -8.24 -4.85
N ALA A 64 -5.25 -9.20 -4.84
CA ALA A 64 -6.67 -8.93 -5.10
C ALA A 64 -7.28 -7.98 -4.05
N ALA A 65 -6.94 -8.16 -2.77
CA ALA A 65 -7.35 -7.24 -1.71
C ALA A 65 -6.71 -5.85 -1.87
N GLU A 66 -5.42 -5.78 -2.20
CA GLU A 66 -4.72 -4.50 -2.41
C GLU A 66 -5.33 -3.68 -3.54
N ASP A 67 -5.64 -4.33 -4.67
CA ASP A 67 -6.24 -3.67 -5.83
C ASP A 67 -7.60 -3.07 -5.48
N ALA A 68 -8.46 -3.84 -4.81
CA ALA A 68 -9.79 -3.39 -4.42
C ALA A 68 -9.74 -2.25 -3.39
N LEU A 69 -8.87 -2.37 -2.38
CA LEU A 69 -8.66 -1.30 -1.41
C LEU A 69 -8.05 -0.06 -2.09
N GLY A 70 -7.14 -0.24 -3.05
CA GLY A 70 -6.55 0.82 -3.86
C GLY A 70 -7.60 1.59 -4.68
N ASP A 71 -8.58 0.90 -5.27
CA ASP A 71 -9.72 1.51 -5.94
C ASP A 71 -10.55 2.37 -4.98
N CYS A 72 -10.82 1.88 -3.76
CA CYS A 72 -11.52 2.64 -2.73
C CYS A 72 -10.74 3.89 -2.30
N ARG A 73 -9.43 3.76 -2.09
CA ARG A 73 -8.55 4.89 -1.72
C ARG A 73 -8.53 5.96 -2.80
N ALA A 74 -8.52 5.55 -4.06
CA ALA A 74 -8.58 6.43 -5.22
C ALA A 74 -9.97 7.01 -5.49
N GLY A 75 -11.01 6.61 -4.75
CA GLY A 75 -12.39 7.01 -4.97
C GLY A 75 -13.00 6.45 -6.26
N ARG A 76 -12.40 5.41 -6.84
CA ARG A 76 -12.93 4.72 -8.04
C ARG A 76 -14.01 3.70 -7.70
N ARG A 77 -14.11 3.29 -6.43
CA ARG A 77 -15.05 2.30 -5.93
C ARG A 77 -15.50 2.67 -4.52
N GLU A 78 -16.78 2.52 -4.23
CA GLU A 78 -17.31 2.68 -2.87
C GLU A 78 -17.05 1.41 -2.05
N ALA A 79 -16.71 1.57 -0.77
CA ALA A 79 -16.56 0.45 0.15
C ALA A 79 -17.94 -0.01 0.64
N ASP A 80 -18.60 -0.83 -0.17
CA ASP A 80 -19.87 -1.45 0.18
C ASP A 80 -19.68 -2.63 1.16
N GLN A 81 -20.77 -3.07 1.78
CA GLN A 81 -20.75 -4.18 2.75
C GLN A 81 -20.21 -5.48 2.14
N GLN A 82 -20.44 -5.70 0.85
CA GLN A 82 -19.99 -6.90 0.15
C GLN A 82 -18.47 -6.90 -0.01
N LEU A 83 -17.89 -5.77 -0.43
CA LEU A 83 -16.45 -5.59 -0.54
C LEU A 83 -15.78 -5.71 0.83
N VAL A 84 -16.33 -5.05 1.85
CA VAL A 84 -15.82 -5.13 3.22
C VAL A 84 -15.76 -6.60 3.63
N THR A 85 -16.87 -7.32 3.54
CA THR A 85 -16.94 -8.76 3.89
C THR A 85 -15.91 -9.58 3.11
N ALA A 86 -15.74 -9.32 1.81
CA ALA A 86 -14.76 -10.03 0.98
C ALA A 86 -13.31 -9.76 1.42
N VAL A 87 -12.96 -8.51 1.73
CA VAL A 87 -11.63 -8.14 2.23
C VAL A 87 -11.37 -8.77 3.60
N LEU A 88 -12.34 -8.75 4.51
CA LEU A 88 -12.24 -9.42 5.81
C LEU A 88 -11.92 -10.91 5.65
N ALA A 89 -12.68 -11.59 4.80
CA ALA A 89 -12.49 -13.01 4.55
C ALA A 89 -11.13 -13.33 3.89
N ILE A 90 -10.59 -12.42 3.06
CA ILE A 90 -9.22 -12.55 2.55
C ILE A 90 -8.19 -12.43 3.68
N ILE A 91 -8.35 -11.47 4.60
CA ILE A 91 -7.41 -11.29 5.71
C ILE A 91 -7.45 -12.49 6.66
N ASP A 92 -8.64 -12.99 6.99
CA ASP A 92 -8.81 -14.23 7.77
C ASP A 92 -8.14 -15.41 7.07
N ARG A 93 -8.28 -15.49 5.74
CA ARG A 93 -7.65 -16.53 4.95
C ARG A 93 -6.12 -16.43 4.98
N ILE A 94 -5.56 -15.23 4.91
CA ILE A 94 -4.12 -14.99 5.06
C ILE A 94 -3.65 -15.48 6.44
N ALA A 95 -4.36 -15.14 7.51
CA ALA A 95 -4.02 -15.61 8.87
C ALA A 95 -3.97 -17.14 8.95
N LEU A 96 -4.98 -17.83 8.41
CA LEU A 96 -5.01 -19.30 8.35
C LEU A 96 -3.84 -19.88 7.55
N MET A 97 -3.44 -19.24 6.45
CA MET A 97 -2.30 -19.70 5.67
C MET A 97 -0.97 -19.52 6.42
N ILE A 98 -0.81 -18.42 7.16
CA ILE A 98 0.38 -18.20 8.00
C ILE A 98 0.49 -19.29 9.08
N ASP A 99 -0.63 -19.65 9.72
CA ASP A 99 -0.67 -20.75 10.70
C ASP A 99 -0.33 -22.10 10.06
N ALA A 100 -0.82 -22.37 8.84
CA ALA A 100 -0.50 -23.59 8.10
C ALA A 100 1.00 -23.66 7.72
N ILE A 101 1.58 -22.54 7.26
CA ILE A 101 3.01 -22.43 6.93
C ILE A 101 3.86 -22.71 8.17
N GLU A 102 3.50 -22.13 9.32
CA GLU A 102 4.22 -22.38 10.58
C GLU A 102 4.15 -23.86 10.99
N ALA A 103 2.97 -24.47 10.86
CA ALA A 103 2.76 -25.89 11.18
C ALA A 103 3.35 -26.85 10.12
N GLY A 104 3.99 -26.33 9.06
CA GLY A 104 4.51 -27.13 7.95
C GLY A 104 3.42 -27.90 7.19
N GLN A 105 2.18 -27.41 7.24
CA GLN A 105 1.04 -28.01 6.57
C GLN A 105 0.93 -27.49 5.13
N PRO A 106 0.47 -28.33 4.19
CA PRO A 106 0.20 -27.86 2.84
C PRO A 106 -0.91 -26.82 2.86
N LEU A 107 -0.76 -25.76 2.07
CA LEU A 107 -1.86 -24.88 1.75
C LEU A 107 -2.86 -25.68 0.89
N THR A 108 -4.08 -25.90 1.40
CA THR A 108 -5.19 -26.57 0.69
C THR A 108 -6.26 -25.56 0.30
N ASP A 109 -7.24 -25.92 -0.54
CA ASP A 109 -8.44 -25.12 -0.85
C ASP A 109 -8.29 -23.97 -1.86
N ASP A 110 -7.65 -24.22 -3.01
CA ASP A 110 -7.52 -23.25 -4.12
C ASP A 110 -8.88 -22.70 -4.58
N ALA A 111 -9.93 -23.52 -4.58
CA ALA A 111 -11.28 -23.09 -4.95
C ALA A 111 -11.87 -22.08 -3.96
N SER A 112 -11.52 -22.17 -2.67
CA SER A 112 -11.92 -21.19 -1.67
C SER A 112 -11.20 -19.87 -1.90
N ASP A 113 -9.90 -19.91 -2.22
CA ASP A 113 -9.14 -18.69 -2.49
C ASP A 113 -9.66 -17.97 -3.74
N GLN A 114 -9.97 -18.71 -4.80
CA GLN A 114 -10.53 -18.14 -6.02
C GLN A 114 -11.89 -17.49 -5.76
N ALA A 115 -12.76 -18.11 -4.96
CA ALA A 115 -14.05 -17.51 -4.60
C ALA A 115 -13.90 -16.18 -3.85
N LEU A 116 -12.88 -16.04 -3.01
CA LEU A 116 -12.58 -14.78 -2.31
C LEU A 116 -12.05 -13.71 -3.27
N ILE A 117 -11.18 -14.09 -4.21
CA ILE A 117 -10.69 -13.21 -5.28
C ILE A 117 -11.85 -12.74 -6.16
N ASP A 118 -12.77 -13.62 -6.50
CA ASP A 118 -13.95 -13.26 -7.28
C ASP A 118 -14.85 -12.32 -6.47
N ALA A 119 -15.10 -12.62 -5.20
CA ALA A 119 -15.93 -11.79 -4.31
C ALA A 119 -15.42 -10.35 -4.20
N VAL A 120 -14.10 -10.16 -4.08
CA VAL A 120 -13.51 -8.81 -4.02
C VAL A 120 -13.57 -8.11 -5.38
N ASN A 121 -13.60 -8.84 -6.49
CA ASN A 121 -13.68 -8.27 -7.84
C ASN A 121 -15.10 -7.96 -8.33
N ILE A 122 -16.15 -8.61 -7.80
CA ILE A 122 -17.53 -8.44 -8.27
C ILE A 122 -17.98 -6.98 -8.27
N SER A 123 -17.71 -6.17 -7.23
CA SER A 123 -18.14 -4.76 -7.26
C SER A 123 -17.33 -3.87 -8.21
N ARG A 124 -16.24 -4.36 -8.85
CA ARG A 124 -15.66 -3.68 -10.02
C ARG A 124 -16.60 -3.78 -11.21
N GLU A 125 -17.13 -4.98 -11.51
CA GLU A 125 -17.95 -5.22 -12.71
C GLU A 125 -19.28 -4.48 -12.70
N THR A 126 -19.90 -4.27 -11.53
CA THR A 126 -21.13 -3.47 -11.42
C THR A 126 -20.89 -1.98 -11.72
N SER A 127 -19.63 -1.52 -11.67
CA SER A 127 -19.24 -0.12 -11.93
C SER A 127 -18.70 0.11 -13.34
N ILE A 128 -18.65 -0.90 -14.22
CA ILE A 128 -18.17 -0.74 -15.61
C ILE A 128 -19.34 -0.73 -16.60
N ASP A 129 -20.12 0.36 -16.59
CA ASP A 129 -20.91 0.80 -17.76
C ASP A 129 -20.49 2.21 -18.20
N THR A 130 -19.19 2.44 -18.40
CA THR A 130 -18.73 3.62 -19.15
C THR A 130 -17.52 3.28 -20.02
N GLY A 131 -17.82 2.70 -21.19
CA GLY A 131 -17.16 2.95 -22.49
C GLY A 131 -15.68 2.56 -22.68
N PRO A 132 -15.27 2.21 -23.91
CA PRO A 132 -13.90 1.81 -24.19
C PRO A 132 -12.99 3.05 -24.22
N SER A 133 -12.15 3.24 -23.20
CA SER A 133 -11.05 4.22 -23.25
C SER A 133 -9.88 3.64 -24.06
N GLY A 134 -10.03 3.72 -25.38
CA GLY A 134 -8.90 3.71 -26.29
C GLY A 134 -8.39 5.14 -26.48
N ALA A 135 -7.24 5.47 -25.88
CA ALA A 135 -6.36 6.53 -26.37
C ALA A 135 -4.96 6.38 -25.76
N LYS A 136 -4.02 5.83 -26.53
CA LYS A 136 -2.63 6.31 -26.51
C LYS A 136 -2.65 7.72 -27.11
N PRO A 137 -1.79 8.64 -26.64
CA PRO A 137 -0.53 8.84 -27.36
C PRO A 137 0.66 9.04 -26.43
N GLY A 138 1.81 8.50 -26.84
CA GLY A 138 3.09 8.83 -26.25
C GLY A 138 3.65 10.12 -26.84
N SER A 139 4.51 10.77 -26.04
CA SER A 139 5.73 11.43 -26.50
C SER A 139 6.51 11.92 -25.27
N ASP A 140 7.58 11.20 -24.96
CA ASP A 140 8.76 11.62 -24.19
C ASP A 140 9.63 12.57 -25.06
N PRO A 141 10.76 13.18 -24.61
CA PRO A 141 11.19 13.68 -23.29
C PRO A 141 11.55 15.19 -23.37
N ALA A 142 11.66 15.89 -22.22
CA ALA A 142 12.37 17.18 -22.17
C ALA A 142 13.10 17.36 -20.82
N GLN A 143 14.35 16.91 -20.81
CA GLN A 143 15.39 17.35 -19.89
C GLN A 143 15.83 18.76 -20.31
N THR A 144 15.87 19.71 -19.36
CA THR A 144 16.77 20.89 -19.36
C THR A 144 16.63 21.62 -18.02
N GLU A 145 17.45 21.24 -17.04
CA GLU A 145 17.83 22.15 -15.94
C GLU A 145 18.87 23.15 -16.47
N PRO A 146 18.68 24.46 -16.29
CA PRO A 146 19.74 25.43 -16.52
C PRO A 146 20.48 25.76 -15.22
N ALA A 147 21.80 25.57 -15.30
CA ALA A 147 22.85 26.50 -14.89
C ALA A 147 22.80 27.14 -13.48
N ASP A 148 23.66 26.59 -12.64
CA ASP A 148 24.40 27.26 -11.57
C ASP A 148 24.98 28.60 -12.06
N THR A 149 24.70 29.69 -11.34
CA THR A 149 25.36 30.99 -11.49
C THR A 149 25.45 31.63 -10.10
N GLU A 150 26.58 31.35 -9.46
CA GLU A 150 27.48 32.32 -8.83
C GLU A 150 26.84 33.63 -8.33
N ILE A 151 26.65 33.73 -7.02
CA ILE A 151 26.49 35.01 -6.31
C ILE A 151 27.64 35.11 -5.30
N ALA A 152 28.63 35.93 -5.65
CA ALA A 152 29.70 36.36 -4.77
C ALA A 152 29.16 37.22 -3.61
N PRO A 153 29.76 37.16 -2.41
CA PRO A 153 29.38 38.04 -1.31
C PRO A 153 29.96 39.45 -1.53
N ASP A 154 29.07 40.43 -1.53
CA ASP A 154 29.35 41.86 -1.61
C ASP A 154 30.13 42.32 -0.36
N ASN A 155 31.30 42.89 -0.59
CA ASN A 155 32.24 43.35 0.42
C ASN A 155 32.11 44.87 0.57
N ASP A 156 31.10 45.34 1.30
CA ASP A 156 30.96 46.76 1.63
C ASP A 156 31.74 47.09 2.92
N ASN A 157 33.06 47.28 2.75
CA ASN A 157 33.93 47.88 3.75
C ASN A 157 34.06 49.38 3.48
N SER A 158 33.04 50.14 3.85
CA SER A 158 33.06 51.60 3.84
C SER A 158 33.37 52.12 5.25
N SER A 159 34.64 52.51 5.43
CA SER A 159 35.25 53.12 6.63
C SER A 159 34.46 54.29 7.24
N PRO A 160 34.40 54.41 8.58
CA PRO A 160 34.13 55.69 9.22
C PRO A 160 35.44 56.47 9.47
N ALA A 161 35.36 57.78 9.22
CA ALA A 161 36.42 58.76 9.31
C ALA A 161 37.07 58.89 10.69
N ARG A 162 38.37 59.16 10.67
CA ARG A 162 39.28 59.45 11.78
C ARG A 162 38.96 60.78 12.48
N PRO A 163 38.99 60.88 13.83
CA PRO A 163 39.11 62.17 14.51
C PRO A 163 40.59 62.56 14.75
N PRO A 164 40.91 63.87 14.84
CA PRO A 164 42.28 64.38 14.94
C PRO A 164 42.82 64.37 16.38
N ALA A 165 44.14 64.25 16.54
CA ALA A 165 44.87 64.61 17.77
C ALA A 165 45.19 66.12 17.75
N PRO A 166 45.06 66.86 18.86
CA PRO A 166 46.23 67.21 19.72
C PRO A 166 45.82 67.42 21.21
N THR A 167 46.63 67.67 22.24
CA THR A 167 48.00 68.21 22.46
C THR A 167 48.60 67.50 23.66
#